data_AF-A0A2G6LH84-F1
#
_entry.id   AF-A0A2G6LH84-F1
#
_cell.length_a   1.000
_cell.length_b   1.000
_cell.length_c   1.000
_cell.angle_alpha   90.00
_cell.angle_beta   90.00
_cell.angle_gamma   90.00
#
_symmetry.space_group_name_H-M   'P 1'
#
loop_
_entity.id
_entity.type
_entity.pdbx_description
1 polymer ?
#
loop_
_entity_poly.entity_id
_entity_poly.type
_entity_poly.pdbx_seq_one_letter_code
_entity_poly.pdbx_strand_id
1 'polypeptide(L)'
;MKLKILLALSLLLPLSTHAKDIFADTACKKAYEYYFLDRAVANEDVIAIQYLLDGGADINGNGYKNFVQDCGGNYEYSSPLMVAVSTQNIDIVKMLLERGADVNIIEGEGVTVLDIAKKKKNKHIVDLLLKYGAKTYAQIKQ
;
A
#
# COMPACT_ATOMS: atom_id res chain seq x y z
N MET A 1 16.99 5.27 -20.31
CA MET A 1 17.74 4.44 -19.33
C MET A 1 16.85 3.48 -18.52
N LYS A 2 15.64 3.09 -19.01
CA LYS A 2 14.67 2.24 -18.28
C LYS A 2 14.69 0.75 -18.68
N LEU A 3 15.53 0.34 -19.65
CA LEU A 3 15.44 -1.00 -20.26
C LEU A 3 16.33 -2.09 -19.63
N LYS A 4 17.25 -1.74 -18.71
CA LYS A 4 18.22 -2.71 -18.15
C LYS A 4 17.75 -3.44 -16.89
N ILE A 5 16.70 -2.97 -16.21
CA ILE A 5 16.26 -3.55 -14.91
C ILE A 5 15.40 -4.80 -15.12
N LEU A 6 14.61 -4.87 -16.20
CA LEU A 6 13.69 -5.99 -16.46
C LEU A 6 14.40 -7.36 -16.60
N LEU A 7 15.64 -7.39 -17.08
CA LEU A 7 16.38 -8.64 -17.31
C LEU A 7 16.96 -9.25 -16.03
N ALA A 8 17.10 -8.48 -14.94
CA ALA A 8 17.71 -8.98 -13.70
C ALA A 8 16.71 -9.70 -12.78
N LEU A 9 15.40 -9.42 -12.90
CA LEU A 9 14.38 -9.96 -12.00
C LEU A 9 13.94 -11.39 -12.30
N SER A 10 14.25 -11.95 -13.47
CA SER A 10 13.83 -13.32 -13.83
C SER A 10 14.74 -14.43 -13.31
N LEU A 11 15.93 -14.09 -12.76
CA LEU A 11 16.98 -15.08 -12.48
C LEU A 11 17.21 -15.40 -10.99
N LEU A 12 16.54 -14.75 -10.03
CA LEU A 12 16.94 -14.84 -8.62
C LEU A 12 15.89 -15.23 -7.57
N LEU A 13 14.69 -15.69 -7.95
CA LEU A 13 13.75 -16.24 -6.96
C LEU A 13 13.32 -17.67 -7.30
N PRO A 14 13.57 -18.67 -6.44
CA PRO A 14 12.94 -19.98 -6.56
C PRO A 14 11.47 -19.81 -6.17
N LEU A 15 10.63 -19.55 -7.16
CA LEU A 15 9.18 -19.48 -6.99
C LEU A 15 8.68 -20.81 -6.40
N SER A 16 8.07 -20.73 -5.22
CA SER A 16 7.38 -21.87 -4.59
C SER A 16 6.31 -22.40 -5.56
N THR A 17 6.10 -23.72 -5.52
CA THR A 17 5.30 -24.47 -6.50
C THR A 17 3.84 -24.03 -6.61
N HIS A 18 3.32 -23.25 -5.64
CA HIS A 18 1.99 -22.63 -5.72
C HIS A 18 1.92 -21.40 -6.64
N ALA A 19 3.06 -20.77 -6.98
CA ALA A 19 3.06 -19.64 -7.90
C ALA A 19 2.78 -20.07 -9.35
N LYS A 20 3.02 -21.35 -9.69
CA LYS A 20 3.03 -21.82 -11.08
C LYS A 20 1.66 -21.83 -11.76
N ASP A 21 0.58 -22.06 -11.01
CA ASP A 21 -0.78 -22.14 -11.57
C ASP A 21 -1.44 -20.76 -11.73
N ILE A 22 -0.84 -19.70 -11.18
CA ILE A 22 -1.31 -18.30 -11.31
C ILE A 22 -0.79 -17.66 -12.60
N PHE A 23 0.17 -18.28 -13.31
CA PHE A 23 0.84 -17.70 -14.48
C PHE A 23 0.09 -17.85 -15.82
N ALA A 24 -1.14 -18.37 -15.83
CA ALA A 24 -1.92 -18.58 -17.06
C ALA A 24 -2.64 -17.31 -17.55
N ASP A 25 -2.82 -16.29 -16.70
CA ASP A 25 -3.50 -15.05 -17.10
C ASP A 25 -2.51 -13.88 -17.27
N THR A 26 -2.41 -13.40 -18.50
CA THR A 26 -1.54 -12.28 -18.88
C THR A 26 -1.95 -10.95 -18.26
N ALA A 27 -3.18 -10.83 -17.72
CA ALA A 27 -3.60 -9.68 -16.93
C ALA A 27 -2.85 -9.59 -15.57
N CYS A 28 -2.55 -10.73 -14.94
CA CYS A 28 -1.86 -10.77 -13.64
C CYS A 28 -0.34 -10.54 -13.77
N LYS A 29 0.26 -10.73 -14.96
CA LYS A 29 1.69 -10.46 -15.19
C LYS A 29 2.07 -8.98 -15.03
N LYS A 30 1.18 -8.04 -15.39
CA LYS A 30 1.40 -6.61 -15.13
C LYS A 30 1.22 -6.24 -13.64
N ALA A 31 0.42 -7.00 -12.91
CA ALA A 31 0.22 -6.82 -11.46
C ALA A 31 1.48 -7.17 -10.64
N TYR A 32 2.40 -7.99 -11.18
CA TYR A 32 3.68 -8.30 -10.53
C TYR A 32 4.83 -7.31 -10.86
N GLU A 33 4.79 -6.62 -12.01
CA GLU A 33 5.76 -5.54 -12.30
C GLU A 33 5.57 -4.33 -11.36
N TYR A 34 4.34 -4.16 -10.85
CA TYR A 34 4.00 -3.24 -9.77
C TYR A 34 3.73 -4.06 -8.52
N TYR A 35 4.76 -4.64 -7.91
CA TYR A 35 4.63 -5.19 -6.56
C TYR A 35 4.00 -4.11 -5.68
N PHE A 36 2.70 -4.25 -5.40
CA PHE A 36 1.93 -3.12 -4.91
C PHE A 36 2.39 -2.79 -3.49
N LEU A 37 2.70 -1.52 -3.25
CA LEU A 37 3.35 -1.06 -2.02
C LEU A 37 2.51 -1.41 -0.77
N ASP A 38 1.19 -1.38 -0.89
CA ASP A 38 0.23 -1.81 0.14
C ASP A 38 0.42 -3.28 0.54
N ARG A 39 0.78 -4.17 -0.40
CA ARG A 39 1.06 -5.58 -0.08
C ARG A 39 2.39 -5.77 0.62
N ALA A 40 3.43 -5.02 0.22
CA ALA A 40 4.69 -5.01 0.95
C ALA A 40 4.49 -4.51 2.39
N VAL A 41 3.65 -3.47 2.56
CA VAL A 41 3.22 -2.96 3.87
C VAL A 41 2.41 -3.99 4.65
N ALA A 42 1.46 -4.70 4.02
CA ALA A 42 0.65 -5.72 4.68
C ALA A 42 1.48 -6.89 5.21
N ASN A 43 2.57 -7.23 4.50
CA ASN A 43 3.52 -8.26 4.91
C ASN A 43 4.64 -7.73 5.82
N GLU A 44 4.63 -6.42 6.13
CA GLU A 44 5.65 -5.73 6.92
C GLU A 44 7.08 -5.89 6.38
N ASP A 45 7.21 -6.09 5.05
CA ASP A 45 8.50 -6.27 4.40
C ASP A 45 9.16 -4.92 4.15
N VAL A 46 9.87 -4.44 5.17
CA VAL A 46 10.57 -3.15 5.17
C VAL A 46 11.55 -3.01 4.00
N ILE A 47 12.23 -4.10 3.62
CA ILE A 47 13.20 -4.07 2.51
C ILE A 47 12.46 -3.87 1.19
N ALA A 48 11.37 -4.61 0.97
CA ALA A 48 10.54 -4.43 -0.21
C ALA A 48 9.89 -3.04 -0.25
N ILE A 49 9.40 -2.53 0.87
CA ILE A 49 8.82 -1.16 0.97
C ILE A 49 9.84 -0.12 0.52
N GLN A 50 11.06 -0.16 1.06
CA GLN A 50 12.13 0.77 0.69
C GLN A 50 12.50 0.64 -0.78
N TYR A 51 12.73 -0.60 -1.25
CA TYR A 51 13.09 -0.86 -2.63
C TYR A 51 12.03 -0.34 -3.63
N LEU A 52 10.75 -0.52 -3.32
CA LEU A 52 9.64 -0.04 -4.14
C LEU A 52 9.57 1.49 -4.17
N LEU A 53 9.65 2.14 -3.00
CA LEU A 53 9.63 3.60 -2.91
C LEU A 53 10.83 4.24 -3.60
N ASP A 54 12.02 3.67 -3.43
CA ASP A 54 13.25 4.15 -4.09
C ASP A 54 13.20 3.89 -5.61
N GLY A 55 12.47 2.85 -6.04
CA GLY A 55 12.13 2.57 -7.44
C GLY A 55 11.06 3.50 -8.04
N GLY A 56 10.50 4.43 -7.25
CA GLY A 56 9.48 5.37 -7.69
C GLY A 56 8.06 4.82 -7.68
N ALA A 57 7.78 3.81 -6.87
CA ALA A 57 6.40 3.39 -6.61
C ALA A 57 5.57 4.55 -6.05
N ASP A 58 4.31 4.64 -6.47
CA ASP A 58 3.38 5.63 -5.94
C ASP A 58 3.08 5.32 -4.46
N ILE A 59 3.48 6.23 -3.58
CA ILE A 59 3.30 6.07 -2.13
C ILE A 59 1.84 6.09 -1.69
N ASN A 60 0.95 6.70 -2.49
CA ASN A 60 -0.48 6.76 -2.24
C ASN A 60 -1.26 5.76 -3.10
N GLY A 61 -0.57 4.99 -3.95
CA GLY A 61 -1.17 4.10 -4.92
C GLY A 61 -1.93 2.97 -4.26
N ASN A 62 -3.24 2.88 -4.49
CA ASN A 62 -4.03 1.70 -4.16
C ASN A 62 -4.07 0.77 -5.38
N GLY A 63 -3.24 -0.27 -5.34
CA GLY A 63 -2.97 -1.14 -6.49
C GLY A 63 -4.18 -1.72 -7.22
N TYR A 64 -5.30 -1.81 -6.52
CA TYR A 64 -6.48 -2.52 -7.00
C TYR A 64 -7.57 -1.62 -7.61
N LYS A 65 -7.53 -0.29 -7.46
CA LYS A 65 -8.64 0.60 -7.87
C LYS A 65 -8.96 0.52 -9.37
N ASN A 66 -7.98 0.19 -10.20
CA ASN A 66 -8.12 0.14 -11.66
C ASN A 66 -8.18 -1.29 -12.24
N PHE A 67 -7.98 -2.35 -11.44
CA PHE A 67 -7.76 -3.72 -11.96
C PHE A 67 -8.83 -4.75 -11.57
N VAL A 68 -9.59 -4.56 -10.50
CA VAL A 68 -10.38 -5.67 -9.89
C VAL A 68 -11.89 -5.46 -9.92
N GLN A 69 -12.40 -4.48 -10.68
CA GLN A 69 -13.85 -4.37 -10.85
C GLN A 69 -14.45 -5.63 -11.53
N ASP A 70 -13.63 -6.42 -12.23
CA ASP A 70 -14.06 -7.61 -12.97
C ASP A 70 -14.05 -8.94 -12.16
N CYS A 71 -13.41 -9.01 -10.98
CA CYS A 71 -13.27 -10.30 -10.27
C CYS A 71 -14.31 -10.55 -9.15
N GLY A 72 -15.33 -9.70 -9.00
CA GLY A 72 -16.49 -9.95 -8.12
C GLY A 72 -16.18 -10.10 -6.62
N GLY A 73 -14.97 -9.76 -6.18
CA GLY A 73 -14.57 -9.79 -4.76
C GLY A 73 -14.79 -8.42 -4.10
N ASN A 74 -15.28 -8.42 -2.86
CA ASN A 74 -15.30 -7.24 -1.99
C ASN A 74 -13.88 -6.93 -1.50
N TYR A 75 -12.99 -6.49 -2.38
CA TYR A 75 -11.66 -6.04 -1.99
C TYR A 75 -11.77 -4.60 -1.50
N GLU A 76 -11.55 -4.38 -0.20
CA GLU A 76 -11.38 -3.03 0.34
C GLU A 76 -10.06 -2.46 -0.19
N TYR A 77 -10.18 -1.52 -1.13
CA TYR A 77 -9.05 -0.75 -1.64
C TYR A 77 -8.48 0.07 -0.49
N SER A 78 -7.22 -0.22 -0.11
CA SER A 78 -6.52 0.49 0.95
C SER A 78 -5.21 1.07 0.43
N SER A 79 -4.99 2.36 0.65
CA SER A 79 -3.69 2.99 0.44
C SER A 79 -2.63 2.34 1.35
N PRO A 80 -1.34 2.38 0.97
CA PRO A 80 -0.27 1.81 1.79
C PRO A 80 -0.28 2.35 3.22
N LEU A 81 -0.60 3.64 3.40
CA LEU A 81 -0.72 4.25 4.72
C LEU A 81 -1.90 3.69 5.54
N MET A 82 -3.07 3.48 4.93
CA MET A 82 -4.21 2.86 5.61
C MET A 82 -3.93 1.41 6.02
N VAL A 83 -3.18 0.66 5.20
CA VAL A 83 -2.73 -0.69 5.55
C VAL A 83 -1.77 -0.65 6.74
N ALA A 84 -0.76 0.23 6.73
CA ALA A 84 0.20 0.36 7.83
C ALA A 84 -0.47 0.71 9.16
N VAL A 85 -1.47 1.59 9.13
CA VAL A 85 -2.27 1.94 10.32
C VAL A 85 -3.13 0.76 10.77
N SER A 86 -3.66 -0.03 9.83
CA SER A 86 -4.47 -1.21 10.13
C SER A 86 -3.68 -2.36 10.77
N THR A 87 -2.42 -2.54 10.37
CA THR A 87 -1.47 -3.47 10.98
C THR A 87 -0.91 -2.95 12.31
N GLN A 88 -1.11 -1.66 12.61
CA GLN A 88 -0.64 -0.97 13.81
C GLN A 88 0.89 -0.91 13.95
N ASN A 89 1.61 -1.06 12.83
CA ASN A 89 3.07 -0.94 12.82
C ASN A 89 3.48 0.54 12.72
N ILE A 90 3.80 1.14 13.86
CA ILE A 90 4.13 2.57 13.95
C ILE A 90 5.36 2.96 13.15
N ASP A 91 6.34 2.06 13.00
CA ASP A 91 7.57 2.35 12.27
C ASP A 91 7.31 2.46 10.76
N ILE A 92 6.47 1.58 10.22
CA ILE A 92 6.03 1.66 8.82
C ILE A 92 5.14 2.89 8.61
N VAL A 93 4.22 3.20 9.54
CA VAL A 93 3.41 4.44 9.46
C VAL A 93 4.31 5.66 9.40
N LYS A 94 5.31 5.75 10.30
CA LYS A 94 6.26 6.85 10.34
C LYS A 94 7.07 6.93 9.05
N MET A 95 7.58 5.81 8.55
CA MET A 95 8.34 5.74 7.31
C MET A 95 7.54 6.26 6.12
N LEU A 96 6.29 5.83 5.96
CA LEU A 96 5.42 6.29 4.87
C LEU A 96 5.13 7.80 4.97
N LEU A 97 4.83 8.31 6.16
CA LEU A 97 4.60 9.74 6.38
C LEU A 97 5.86 10.58 6.09
N GLU A 98 7.04 10.12 6.52
CA GLU A 98 8.32 10.78 6.24
C GLU A 98 8.66 10.80 4.74
N ARG A 99 8.18 9.80 3.99
CA ARG A 99 8.30 9.71 2.53
C ARG A 99 7.22 10.49 1.78
N GLY A 100 6.35 11.23 2.49
CA GLY A 100 5.36 12.12 1.90
C GLY A 100 4.02 11.44 1.56
N ALA A 101 3.67 10.33 2.23
CA ALA A 101 2.33 9.76 2.11
C ALA A 101 1.26 10.78 2.52
N ASP A 102 0.17 10.85 1.76
CA ASP A 102 -0.95 11.73 2.07
C ASP A 102 -1.70 11.20 3.30
N VAL A 103 -1.64 11.94 4.39
CA VAL A 103 -2.29 11.60 5.65
C VAL A 103 -3.82 11.75 5.60
N ASN A 104 -4.34 12.47 4.60
CA ASN A 104 -5.76 12.79 4.45
C ASN A 104 -6.45 11.95 3.37
N ILE A 105 -5.87 10.81 3.00
CA ILE A 105 -6.52 9.86 2.09
C ILE A 105 -7.87 9.43 2.67
N ILE A 106 -8.83 9.36 1.76
CA ILE A 106 -10.21 8.92 1.98
C ILE A 106 -10.51 7.75 1.04
N GLU A 107 -10.98 6.64 1.61
CA GLU A 107 -11.34 5.44 0.86
C GLU A 107 -12.75 4.95 1.23
N GLY A 108 -13.32 4.11 0.34
CA GLY A 108 -14.67 3.58 0.48
C GLY A 108 -15.71 4.68 0.75
N GLU A 109 -16.47 4.52 1.82
CA GLU A 109 -17.55 5.43 2.25
C GLU A 109 -17.03 6.68 3.00
N GLY A 110 -15.84 7.17 2.67
CA GLY A 110 -15.23 8.34 3.31
C GLY A 110 -14.45 8.00 4.59
N VAL A 111 -13.97 6.76 4.72
CA VAL A 111 -13.10 6.35 5.81
C VAL A 111 -11.75 7.06 5.66
N THR A 112 -11.32 7.77 6.70
CA THR A 112 -9.99 8.41 6.74
C THR A 112 -8.97 7.53 7.45
N VAL A 113 -7.68 7.80 7.21
CA VAL A 113 -6.56 7.18 7.95
C VAL A 113 -6.73 7.37 9.47
N LEU A 114 -7.21 8.54 9.88
CA LEU A 114 -7.46 8.87 11.28
C LEU A 114 -8.59 8.03 11.90
N ASP A 115 -9.63 7.71 11.14
CA ASP A 115 -10.74 6.86 11.60
C ASP A 115 -10.28 5.43 11.88
N ILE A 116 -9.41 4.89 11.01
CA ILE A 116 -8.81 3.56 11.21
C ILE A 116 -7.97 3.55 12.50
N ALA A 117 -7.10 4.54 12.70
CA ALA A 117 -6.26 4.64 13.90
C ALA A 117 -7.10 4.73 15.20
N LYS A 118 -8.18 5.53 15.17
CA LYS A 118 -9.13 5.66 16.29
C LYS A 118 -9.86 4.35 16.58
N LYS A 119 -10.31 3.64 15.54
CA LYS A 119 -10.98 2.33 15.66
C LYS A 119 -10.06 1.28 16.30
N LYS A 120 -8.77 1.31 15.96
CA LYS A 120 -7.73 0.46 16.55
C LYS A 120 -7.34 0.86 17.98
N LYS A 121 -7.76 2.05 18.44
CA LYS A 121 -7.46 2.62 19.77
C LYS A 121 -5.97 2.79 20.06
N ASN A 122 -5.15 2.89 19.02
CA ASN A 122 -3.71 3.11 19.16
C ASN A 122 -3.41 4.61 19.25
N LYS A 123 -3.27 5.12 20.47
CA LYS A 123 -3.02 6.55 20.74
C LYS A 123 -1.73 7.06 20.08
N HIS A 124 -0.67 6.26 20.06
CA HIS A 124 0.60 6.68 19.46
C HIS A 124 0.49 6.94 17.96
N ILE A 125 -0.23 6.06 17.24
CA ILE A 125 -0.49 6.27 15.81
C ILE A 125 -1.43 7.45 15.60
N VAL A 126 -2.47 7.62 16.43
CA VAL A 126 -3.35 8.79 16.36
C VAL A 126 -2.56 10.09 16.51
N ASP A 127 -1.73 10.20 17.55
CA ASP A 127 -0.92 11.38 17.82
C ASP A 127 0.08 11.66 16.69
N LEU A 128 0.70 10.60 16.15
CA LEU A 128 1.58 10.69 15.00
C LEU A 128 0.85 11.25 13.77
N LEU A 129 -0.31 10.68 13.43
CA LEU A 129 -1.10 11.14 12.28
C LEU A 129 -1.55 12.60 12.46
N LEU A 130 -2.00 12.99 13.65
CA LEU A 130 -2.38 14.38 13.95
C LEU A 130 -1.18 15.33 13.81
N LYS A 131 0.02 14.93 14.23
CA LYS A 131 1.26 15.69 14.03
C LYS A 131 1.56 15.93 12.55
N TYR A 132 1.22 14.98 11.68
CA TYR A 132 1.35 15.12 10.22
C TYR A 132 0.15 15.85 9.57
N GLY A 133 -0.80 16.36 10.36
CA GLY A 133 -1.92 17.14 9.85
C GLY A 133 -3.12 16.30 9.40
N ALA A 134 -3.30 15.11 9.97
CA ALA A 134 -4.50 14.30 9.75
C ALA A 134 -5.76 15.06 10.17
N LYS A 135 -6.76 15.02 9.29
CA LYS A 135 -8.06 15.66 9.47
C LYS A 135 -9.15 14.61 9.55
N THR A 136 -10.29 14.99 10.14
CA THR A 136 -11.51 14.20 10.06
C THR A 136 -12.14 14.32 8.67
N TYR A 137 -12.98 13.37 8.27
CA TYR A 137 -13.68 13.42 6.98
C TYR A 137 -14.39 14.77 6.74
N ALA A 138 -15.09 15.28 7.76
CA ALA A 138 -15.80 16.55 7.70
C ALA A 138 -14.88 17.76 7.42
N GLN A 139 -13.61 17.69 7.84
CA GLN A 139 -12.61 18.75 7.62
C GLN A 139 -11.88 18.61 6.28
N ILE A 140 -11.88 17.42 5.66
CA ILE A 140 -11.29 17.20 4.32
C ILE A 140 -12.25 17.68 3.23
N LYS A 141 -13.57 17.56 3.45
CA LYS A 141 -14.60 17.91 2.45
C LYS A 141 -15.02 19.41 2.44
N GLN A 142 -14.51 20.20 3.39
CA GLN A 142 -14.74 21.66 3.46
C GLN A 142 -13.73 22.40 2.59
#